data_AF-A0A964U2T1-F1
#
_entry.id   AF-A0A964U2T1-F1
#
_cell.length_a   1.000
_cell.length_b   1.000
_cell.length_c   1.000
_cell.angle_alpha   90.00
_cell.angle_beta   90.00
_cell.angle_gamma   90.00
#
_symmetry.space_group_name_H-M   'P 1'
#
loop_
_entity.id
_entity.type
_entity.pdbx_description
1 polymer ?
#
loop_
_entity_poly.entity_id
_entity_poly.type
_entity_poly.pdbx_seq_one_letter_code
_entity_poly.pdbx_strand_id
1 'polypeptide(L)'
;LRLPGEDELAQSLHAIGETPDPDAIHAARGRALRLLADALAPDLARVVDAMATPGPYSPDARDAGRRALRLAAAALLAHADGGAAARAIFAQADNMTEQFGAWTALLAVGEGAAEGAQFHRQWQGDRLVMDKWFGAQVTFANPERATEIATALTGHAAFDWKNPNRFRAVIGALGAHPAGFHRKDGAGYRLVADWLIRLDGANPQAAARVSTVFETWSRYDTDRQALIRAELERIRDRPECSRDMDEMVGRMLG
;
A
#
# COMPACT_ATOMS: atom_id res chain seq x y z
N LEU A 1 -14.99 6.42 9.84
CA LEU A 1 -13.68 6.51 10.54
C LEU A 1 -12.47 6.52 9.58
N ARG A 2 -12.66 6.69 8.26
CA ARG A 2 -11.54 6.77 7.32
C ARG A 2 -11.42 8.21 6.82
N LEU A 3 -10.20 8.72 6.80
CA LEU A 3 -9.87 9.94 6.08
C LEU A 3 -9.77 9.65 4.58
N PRO A 4 -9.90 10.69 3.73
CA PRO A 4 -9.58 10.59 2.31
C PRO A 4 -8.23 9.91 2.05
N GLY A 5 -8.14 9.25 0.89
CA GLY A 5 -6.89 8.64 0.43
C GLY A 5 -5.84 9.69 0.05
N GLU A 6 -4.56 9.33 0.08
CA GLU A 6 -3.49 10.28 -0.30
C GLU A 6 -3.58 10.68 -1.78
N ASP A 7 -3.91 9.74 -2.68
CA ASP A 7 -4.14 10.03 -4.11
C ASP A 7 -5.40 10.91 -4.32
N GLU A 8 -6.45 10.70 -3.53
CA GLU A 8 -7.67 11.54 -3.57
C GLU A 8 -7.37 12.97 -3.14
N LEU A 9 -6.52 13.15 -2.13
CA LEU A 9 -6.04 14.48 -1.69
C LEU A 9 -5.16 15.12 -2.77
N ALA A 10 -4.26 14.35 -3.40
CA ALA A 10 -3.43 14.83 -4.48
C ALA A 10 -4.26 15.26 -5.70
N GLN A 11 -5.27 14.46 -6.09
CA GLN A 11 -6.21 14.81 -7.15
C GLN A 11 -6.98 16.10 -6.82
N SER A 12 -7.44 16.24 -5.58
CA SER A 12 -8.20 17.42 -5.13
C SER A 12 -7.36 18.70 -5.17
N LEU A 13 -6.10 18.64 -4.72
CA LEU A 13 -5.16 19.76 -4.82
C LEU A 13 -4.88 20.15 -6.27
N HIS A 14 -4.60 19.15 -7.13
CA HIS A 14 -4.38 19.38 -8.54
C HIS A 14 -5.59 20.04 -9.22
N ALA A 15 -6.81 19.62 -8.88
CA ALA A 15 -8.05 20.15 -9.46
C ALA A 15 -8.30 21.63 -9.13
N ILE A 16 -7.69 22.16 -8.06
CA ILE A 16 -7.79 23.58 -7.68
C ILE A 16 -6.57 24.40 -8.13
N GLY A 17 -5.67 23.82 -8.93
CA GLY A 17 -4.49 24.49 -9.46
C GLY A 17 -3.26 24.45 -8.56
N GLU A 18 -3.30 23.66 -7.48
CA GLU A 18 -2.16 23.48 -6.57
C GLU A 18 -1.34 22.25 -6.98
N THR A 19 -0.01 22.37 -6.97
CA THR A 19 0.88 21.22 -7.20
C THR A 19 0.89 20.33 -5.95
N PRO A 20 0.44 19.06 -6.02
CA PRO A 20 0.45 18.17 -4.87
C PRO A 20 1.88 17.81 -4.45
N ASP A 21 2.16 17.92 -3.15
CA ASP A 21 3.37 17.39 -2.52
C ASP A 21 3.03 16.09 -1.76
N PRO A 22 3.45 14.91 -2.25
CA PRO A 22 3.18 13.62 -1.62
C PRO A 22 3.66 13.52 -0.17
N ASP A 23 4.83 14.10 0.14
CA ASP A 23 5.40 14.06 1.49
C ASP A 23 4.55 14.91 2.44
N ALA A 24 4.13 16.10 1.98
CA ALA A 24 3.27 17.00 2.76
C ALA A 24 1.88 16.40 3.01
N ILE A 25 1.28 15.74 1.99
CA ILE A 25 0.00 15.05 2.09
C ILE A 25 0.08 13.93 3.13
N HIS A 26 1.10 13.06 3.03
CA HIS A 26 1.30 11.97 3.97
C HIS A 26 1.47 12.50 5.41
N ALA A 27 2.32 13.50 5.60
CA ALA A 27 2.57 14.10 6.91
C ALA A 27 1.30 14.76 7.49
N ALA A 28 0.53 15.49 6.69
CA ALA A 28 -0.71 16.12 7.12
C ALA A 28 -1.77 15.08 7.50
N ARG A 29 -1.91 14.01 6.70
CA ARG A 29 -2.82 12.91 6.97
C ARG A 29 -2.45 12.17 8.26
N GLY A 30 -1.16 11.88 8.46
CA GLY A 30 -0.65 11.29 9.71
C GLY A 30 -0.96 12.13 10.94
N ARG A 31 -0.75 13.46 10.88
CA ARG A 31 -1.12 14.39 11.96
C ARG A 31 -2.62 14.38 12.24
N ALA A 32 -3.45 14.42 11.19
CA ALA A 32 -4.90 14.39 11.35
C ALA A 32 -5.39 13.08 12.01
N LEU A 33 -4.85 11.93 11.60
CA LEU A 33 -5.14 10.65 12.24
C LEU A 33 -4.76 10.65 13.71
N ARG A 34 -3.56 11.16 14.05
CA ARG A 34 -3.10 11.24 15.44
C ARG A 34 -4.01 12.13 16.29
N LEU A 35 -4.36 13.33 15.81
CA LEU A 35 -5.26 14.25 16.50
C LEU A 35 -6.64 13.61 16.77
N LEU A 36 -7.21 12.94 15.77
CA LEU A 36 -8.48 12.23 15.93
C LEU A 36 -8.37 11.06 16.91
N ALA A 37 -7.28 10.29 16.84
CA ALA A 37 -7.04 9.17 17.74
C ALA A 37 -6.91 9.64 19.19
N ASP A 38 -6.11 10.69 19.46
CA ASP A 38 -5.90 11.23 20.80
C ASP A 38 -7.21 11.80 21.38
N ALA A 39 -7.99 12.52 20.56
CA ALA A 39 -9.25 13.12 21.00
C ALA A 39 -10.36 12.08 21.26
N LEU A 40 -10.37 10.98 20.50
CA LEU A 40 -11.42 9.96 20.54
C LEU A 40 -11.00 8.67 21.25
N ALA A 41 -9.80 8.60 21.83
CA ALA A 41 -9.25 7.35 22.36
C ALA A 41 -10.20 6.60 23.31
N PRO A 42 -10.88 7.24 24.30
CA PRO A 42 -11.83 6.54 25.16
C PRO A 42 -13.05 5.99 24.42
N ASP A 43 -13.56 6.73 23.42
CA ASP A 43 -14.69 6.30 22.59
C ASP A 43 -14.30 5.14 21.66
N LEU A 44 -13.12 5.24 21.04
CA LEU A 44 -12.59 4.21 20.16
C LEU A 44 -12.36 2.90 20.91
N ALA A 45 -11.77 2.95 22.10
CA ALA A 45 -11.59 1.76 22.95
C ALA A 45 -12.95 1.09 23.26
N ARG A 46 -13.95 1.89 23.66
CA ARG A 46 -15.31 1.37 23.90
C ARG A 46 -15.93 0.73 22.67
N VAL A 47 -15.73 1.32 21.47
CA VAL A 47 -16.22 0.75 20.21
C VAL A 47 -15.51 -0.56 19.89
N VAL A 48 -14.18 -0.64 20.10
CA VAL A 48 -13.42 -1.87 19.90
C VAL A 48 -13.97 -3.02 20.75
N ASP A 49 -14.28 -2.75 22.02
CA ASP A 49 -14.83 -3.75 22.93
C ASP A 49 -16.28 -4.11 22.57
N ALA A 50 -17.13 -3.09 22.35
CA ALA A 50 -18.54 -3.29 22.06
C ALA A 50 -18.80 -4.03 20.74
N MET A 51 -17.86 -3.95 19.78
CA MET A 51 -17.95 -4.60 18.47
C MET A 51 -17.30 -5.98 18.41
N ALA A 52 -16.80 -6.52 19.53
CA ALA A 52 -16.31 -7.90 19.57
C ALA A 52 -17.40 -8.90 19.11
N THR A 53 -17.00 -9.93 18.38
CA THR A 53 -17.89 -11.02 17.90
C THR A 53 -17.45 -12.34 18.55
N PRO A 54 -17.80 -12.59 19.82
CA PRO A 54 -17.41 -13.82 20.51
C PRO A 54 -18.15 -15.04 19.94
N GLY A 55 -17.49 -16.19 19.96
CA GLY A 55 -18.04 -17.44 19.43
C GLY A 55 -17.47 -17.77 18.04
N PRO A 56 -17.98 -18.83 17.39
CA PRO A 56 -17.50 -19.26 16.08
C PRO A 56 -17.70 -18.18 15.01
N TYR A 57 -16.74 -18.07 14.09
CA TYR A 57 -16.85 -17.17 12.94
C TYR A 57 -18.17 -17.32 12.18
N SER A 58 -18.90 -16.21 12.02
CA SER A 58 -20.05 -16.07 11.12
C SER A 58 -19.75 -15.11 9.97
N PRO A 59 -20.06 -15.49 8.71
CA PRO A 59 -19.95 -14.60 7.55
C PRO A 59 -21.18 -13.68 7.37
N ASP A 60 -22.15 -13.70 8.28
CA ASP A 60 -23.35 -12.87 8.15
C ASP A 60 -23.06 -11.36 8.15
N ALA A 61 -24.00 -10.59 7.61
CA ALA A 61 -23.84 -9.15 7.43
C ALA A 61 -23.66 -8.39 8.76
N ARG A 62 -24.27 -8.87 9.85
CA ARG A 62 -24.20 -8.20 11.15
C ARG A 62 -22.81 -8.35 11.73
N ASP A 63 -22.27 -9.56 11.77
CA ASP A 63 -20.95 -9.85 12.30
C ASP A 63 -19.85 -9.30 11.39
N ALA A 64 -20.04 -9.32 10.08
CA ALA A 64 -19.16 -8.62 9.14
C ALA A 64 -19.10 -7.11 9.43
N GLY A 65 -20.26 -6.47 9.66
CA GLY A 65 -20.34 -5.06 10.03
C GLY A 65 -19.65 -4.75 11.37
N ARG A 66 -19.84 -5.61 12.38
CA ARG A 66 -19.17 -5.50 13.68
C ARG A 66 -17.65 -5.58 13.53
N ARG A 67 -17.12 -6.60 12.84
CA ARG A 67 -15.67 -6.73 12.57
C ARG A 67 -15.13 -5.52 11.81
N ALA A 68 -15.86 -5.04 10.80
CA ALA A 68 -15.45 -3.88 10.03
C ALA A 68 -15.32 -2.62 10.90
N LEU A 69 -16.30 -2.34 11.77
CA LEU A 69 -16.25 -1.20 12.68
C LEU A 69 -15.18 -1.38 13.77
N ARG A 70 -15.06 -2.59 14.33
CA ARG A 70 -14.03 -2.93 15.33
C ARG A 70 -12.64 -2.66 14.80
N LEU A 71 -12.33 -3.14 13.59
CA LEU A 71 -11.04 -2.97 12.94
C LEU A 71 -10.79 -1.51 12.54
N ALA A 72 -11.81 -0.79 12.07
CA ALA A 72 -11.67 0.63 11.77
C ALA A 72 -11.39 1.47 13.03
N ALA A 73 -12.03 1.14 14.15
CA ALA A 73 -11.78 1.79 15.44
C ALA A 73 -10.39 1.44 15.98
N ALA A 74 -9.99 0.15 15.93
CA ALA A 74 -8.66 -0.29 16.35
C ALA A 74 -7.54 0.32 15.51
N ALA A 75 -7.73 0.46 14.19
CA ALA A 75 -6.77 1.10 13.31
C ALA A 75 -6.57 2.59 13.61
N LEU A 76 -7.65 3.31 13.93
CA LEU A 76 -7.53 4.71 14.36
C LEU A 76 -6.91 4.80 15.76
N LEU A 77 -7.36 3.97 16.70
CA LEU A 77 -6.85 3.92 18.08
C LEU A 77 -5.36 3.58 18.13
N ALA A 78 -4.86 2.76 17.20
CA ALA A 78 -3.45 2.42 17.07
C ALA A 78 -2.53 3.65 17.07
N HIS A 79 -3.00 4.76 16.48
CA HIS A 79 -2.24 6.00 16.46
C HIS A 79 -2.09 6.64 17.83
N ALA A 80 -2.94 6.34 18.82
CA ALA A 80 -2.86 6.85 20.18
C ALA A 80 -2.31 5.82 21.19
N ASP A 81 -2.68 4.54 21.05
CA ASP A 81 -2.34 3.46 22.00
C ASP A 81 -1.11 2.61 21.60
N GLY A 82 -0.43 2.97 20.50
CA GLY A 82 0.71 2.20 19.99
C GLY A 82 0.33 0.81 19.47
N GLY A 83 -0.93 0.62 19.09
CA GLY A 83 -1.45 -0.63 18.56
C GLY A 83 -1.76 -1.69 19.61
N ALA A 84 -1.89 -1.33 20.89
CA ALA A 84 -2.18 -2.29 21.96
C ALA A 84 -3.49 -3.06 21.70
N ALA A 85 -4.56 -2.37 21.35
CA ALA A 85 -5.84 -3.00 21.01
C ALA A 85 -5.74 -3.89 19.75
N ALA A 86 -5.03 -3.43 18.71
CA ALA A 86 -4.82 -4.21 17.49
C ALA A 86 -4.05 -5.51 17.78
N ARG A 87 -3.00 -5.45 18.59
CA ARG A 87 -2.22 -6.64 19.00
C ARG A 87 -3.08 -7.66 19.76
N ALA A 88 -3.98 -7.20 20.63
CA ALA A 88 -4.93 -8.07 21.33
C ALA A 88 -5.91 -8.75 20.36
N ILE A 89 -6.45 -8.01 19.37
CA ILE A 89 -7.30 -8.59 18.32
C ILE A 89 -6.54 -9.63 17.51
N PHE A 90 -5.30 -9.33 17.09
CA PHE A 90 -4.47 -10.26 16.32
C PHE A 90 -4.24 -11.58 17.08
N ALA A 91 -3.94 -11.50 18.37
CA ALA A 91 -3.66 -12.67 19.20
C ALA A 91 -4.89 -13.58 19.41
N GLN A 92 -6.09 -13.00 19.40
CA GLN A 92 -7.36 -13.72 19.64
C GLN A 92 -8.09 -14.10 18.35
N ALA A 93 -7.69 -13.56 17.20
CA ALA A 93 -8.39 -13.74 15.94
C ALA A 93 -8.40 -15.22 15.51
N ASP A 94 -9.60 -15.74 15.25
CA ASP A 94 -9.84 -17.07 14.69
C ASP A 94 -10.13 -17.04 13.17
N ASN A 95 -10.12 -15.84 12.59
CA ASN A 95 -10.52 -15.60 11.20
C ASN A 95 -9.57 -14.62 10.50
N MET A 96 -9.47 -14.75 9.18
CA MET A 96 -8.58 -13.93 8.34
C MET A 96 -8.90 -12.43 8.39
N THR A 97 -10.17 -12.05 8.58
CA THR A 97 -10.58 -10.63 8.57
C THR A 97 -9.98 -9.89 9.76
N GLU A 98 -10.17 -10.43 10.97
CA GLU A 98 -9.61 -9.82 12.18
C GLU A 98 -8.09 -9.97 12.25
N GLN A 99 -7.54 -11.14 11.92
CA GLN A 99 -6.09 -11.33 11.98
C GLN A 99 -5.35 -10.38 11.02
N PHE A 100 -5.74 -10.35 9.74
CA PHE A 100 -5.11 -9.47 8.77
C PHE A 100 -5.39 -7.99 9.07
N GLY A 101 -6.63 -7.66 9.41
CA GLY A 101 -7.03 -6.28 9.74
C GLY A 101 -6.24 -5.70 10.92
N ALA A 102 -6.11 -6.49 11.99
CA ALA A 102 -5.34 -6.10 13.17
C ALA A 102 -3.85 -5.94 12.85
N TRP A 103 -3.27 -6.84 12.06
CA TRP A 103 -1.88 -6.69 11.64
C TRP A 103 -1.66 -5.43 10.79
N THR A 104 -2.55 -5.12 9.85
CA THR A 104 -2.45 -3.89 9.04
C THR A 104 -2.59 -2.61 9.88
N ALA A 105 -3.40 -2.66 10.95
CA ALA A 105 -3.48 -1.56 11.92
C ALA A 105 -2.15 -1.35 12.67
N LEU A 106 -1.43 -2.42 13.00
CA LEU A 106 -0.09 -2.33 13.58
C LEU A 106 0.92 -1.74 12.59
N LEU A 107 0.93 -2.22 11.34
CA LEU A 107 1.84 -1.72 10.31
C LEU A 107 1.66 -0.22 10.07
N ALA A 108 0.41 0.28 10.09
CA ALA A 108 0.08 1.68 9.87
C ALA A 108 0.72 2.64 10.89
N VAL A 109 1.15 2.14 12.06
CA VAL A 109 1.83 2.92 13.10
C VAL A 109 3.30 2.54 13.27
N GLY A 110 3.87 1.81 12.30
CA GLY A 110 5.28 1.39 12.31
C GLY A 110 5.57 0.17 13.19
N GLU A 111 4.53 -0.52 13.65
CA GLU A 111 4.60 -1.71 14.50
C GLU A 111 4.30 -2.99 13.68
N GLY A 112 4.15 -4.14 14.34
CA GLY A 112 3.58 -5.34 13.69
C GLY A 112 4.60 -6.30 13.06
N ALA A 113 5.90 -6.12 13.30
CA ALA A 113 6.94 -6.99 12.73
C ALA A 113 6.84 -8.44 13.25
N ALA A 114 6.57 -8.63 14.54
CA ALA A 114 6.42 -9.95 15.13
C ALA A 114 5.16 -10.67 14.60
N GLU A 115 4.06 -9.95 14.51
CA GLU A 115 2.77 -10.39 13.97
C GLU A 115 2.90 -10.74 12.48
N GLY A 116 3.64 -9.94 11.71
CA GLY A 116 3.94 -10.24 10.31
C GLY A 116 4.76 -11.51 10.13
N ALA A 117 5.74 -11.77 11.01
CA ALA A 117 6.50 -13.01 11.00
C ALA A 117 5.64 -14.22 11.41
N GLN A 118 4.73 -14.06 12.38
CA GLN A 118 3.76 -15.08 12.77
C GLN A 118 2.78 -15.39 11.63
N PHE A 119 2.23 -14.35 11.01
CA PHE A 119 1.33 -14.46 9.86
C PHE A 119 2.00 -15.20 8.70
N HIS A 120 3.26 -14.86 8.39
CA HIS A 120 4.05 -15.60 7.40
C HIS A 120 4.17 -17.09 7.77
N ARG A 121 4.64 -17.42 8.97
CA ARG A 121 4.83 -18.83 9.38
C ARG A 121 3.54 -19.64 9.31
N GLN A 122 2.42 -19.03 9.69
CA GLN A 122 1.11 -19.65 9.65
C GLN A 122 0.62 -19.88 8.21
N TRP A 123 0.84 -18.92 7.32
CA TRP A 123 0.18 -18.87 6.01
C TRP A 123 1.10 -19.07 4.80
N GLN A 124 2.39 -19.36 5.00
CA GLN A 124 3.36 -19.56 3.92
C GLN A 124 2.97 -20.62 2.87
N GLY A 125 2.09 -21.57 3.23
CA GLY A 125 1.54 -22.57 2.30
C GLY A 125 0.37 -22.07 1.43
N ASP A 126 -0.27 -20.96 1.79
CA ASP A 126 -1.40 -20.39 1.05
C ASP A 126 -0.94 -19.20 0.19
N ARG A 127 -1.00 -19.39 -1.14
CA ARG A 127 -0.49 -18.40 -2.10
C ARG A 127 -1.24 -17.06 -2.02
N LEU A 128 -2.57 -17.09 -1.85
CA LEU A 128 -3.41 -15.89 -1.87
C LEU A 128 -3.28 -15.11 -0.56
N VAL A 129 -3.15 -15.81 0.56
CA VAL A 129 -2.88 -15.17 1.85
C VAL A 129 -1.48 -14.56 1.85
N MET A 130 -0.51 -15.23 1.25
CA MET A 130 0.82 -14.64 1.05
C MET A 130 0.75 -13.37 0.18
N ASP A 131 -0.13 -13.28 -0.83
CA ASP A 131 -0.30 -12.02 -1.60
C ASP A 131 -0.69 -10.86 -0.69
N LYS A 132 -1.55 -11.10 0.32
CA LYS A 132 -1.87 -10.10 1.34
C LYS A 132 -0.65 -9.75 2.21
N TRP A 133 0.15 -10.74 2.58
CA TRP A 133 1.35 -10.53 3.40
C TRP A 133 2.41 -9.68 2.70
N PHE A 134 2.64 -9.93 1.41
CA PHE A 134 3.53 -9.09 0.60
C PHE A 134 2.99 -7.67 0.46
N GLY A 135 1.71 -7.53 0.09
CA GLY A 135 1.05 -6.24 -0.12
C GLY A 135 1.03 -5.35 1.11
N ALA A 136 0.62 -5.89 2.25
CA ALA A 136 0.49 -5.10 3.48
C ALA A 136 1.80 -4.42 3.89
N GLN A 137 2.93 -5.10 3.76
CA GLN A 137 4.23 -4.56 4.14
C GLN A 137 4.64 -3.35 3.29
N VAL A 138 4.31 -3.35 2.00
CA VAL A 138 4.58 -2.21 1.11
C VAL A 138 3.55 -1.11 1.35
N THR A 139 2.25 -1.43 1.33
CA THR A 139 1.17 -0.46 1.45
C THR A 139 1.22 0.36 2.73
N PHE A 140 1.61 -0.26 3.86
CA PHE A 140 1.67 0.42 5.16
C PHE A 140 3.09 0.82 5.58
N ALA A 141 4.07 0.72 4.68
CA ALA A 141 5.42 1.17 4.97
C ALA A 141 5.47 2.68 5.23
N ASN A 142 6.39 3.10 6.11
CA ASN A 142 6.85 4.48 6.13
C ASN A 142 7.37 4.85 4.73
N PRO A 143 6.98 6.01 4.14
CA PRO A 143 7.39 6.41 2.80
C PRO A 143 8.90 6.32 2.55
N GLU A 144 9.71 6.69 3.54
CA GLU A 144 11.17 6.68 3.45
C GLU A 144 11.75 5.27 3.23
N ARG A 145 11.01 4.22 3.62
CA ARG A 145 11.43 2.82 3.55
C ARG A 145 10.61 1.98 2.56
N ALA A 146 9.55 2.52 1.96
CA ALA A 146 8.62 1.76 1.12
C ALA A 146 9.33 1.12 -0.08
N THR A 147 10.24 1.86 -0.72
CA THR A 147 11.04 1.36 -1.84
C THR A 147 11.97 0.24 -1.40
N GLU A 148 12.70 0.41 -0.30
CA GLU A 148 13.64 -0.59 0.23
C GLU A 148 12.92 -1.87 0.68
N ILE A 149 11.74 -1.73 1.28
CA ILE A 149 10.88 -2.88 1.65
C ILE A 149 10.43 -3.61 0.39
N ALA A 150 9.95 -2.89 -0.63
CA ALA A 150 9.55 -3.51 -1.90
C ALA A 150 10.74 -4.23 -2.55
N THR A 151 11.93 -3.60 -2.61
CA THR A 151 13.16 -4.24 -3.11
C THR A 151 13.48 -5.51 -2.34
N ALA A 152 13.50 -5.48 -1.01
CA ALA A 152 13.79 -6.65 -0.18
C ALA A 152 12.78 -7.79 -0.43
N LEU A 153 11.49 -7.46 -0.55
CA LEU A 153 10.44 -8.43 -0.84
C LEU A 153 10.61 -9.07 -2.22
N THR A 154 11.14 -8.37 -3.21
CA THR A 154 11.44 -8.99 -4.51
C THR A 154 12.58 -10.01 -4.47
N GLY A 155 13.40 -9.99 -3.41
CA GLY A 155 14.41 -11.03 -3.13
C GLY A 155 13.89 -12.20 -2.30
N HIS A 156 12.64 -12.17 -1.85
CA HIS A 156 12.07 -13.22 -1.01
C HIS A 156 11.85 -14.52 -1.79
N ALA A 157 12.10 -15.68 -1.19
CA ALA A 157 11.98 -16.98 -1.87
C ALA A 157 10.57 -17.27 -2.43
N ALA A 158 9.53 -16.75 -1.76
CA ALA A 158 8.14 -16.88 -2.20
C ALA A 158 7.70 -15.80 -3.23
N PHE A 159 8.60 -14.90 -3.63
CA PHE A 159 8.33 -13.89 -4.66
C PHE A 159 8.52 -14.49 -6.06
N ASP A 160 7.39 -14.79 -6.68
CA ASP A 160 7.30 -15.19 -8.08
C ASP A 160 6.76 -14.01 -8.91
N TRP A 161 7.66 -13.33 -9.63
CA TRP A 161 7.32 -12.20 -10.48
C TRP A 161 6.48 -12.58 -11.71
N LYS A 162 6.45 -13.87 -12.11
CA LYS A 162 5.59 -14.34 -13.20
C LYS A 162 4.15 -14.53 -12.76
N ASN A 163 3.92 -14.67 -11.45
CA ASN A 163 2.57 -14.66 -10.90
C ASN A 163 2.05 -13.21 -10.84
N PRO A 164 1.01 -12.86 -11.62
CA PRO A 164 0.53 -11.47 -11.70
C PRO A 164 -0.01 -10.94 -10.38
N ASN A 165 -0.54 -11.79 -9.50
CA ASN A 165 -1.01 -11.35 -8.18
C ASN A 165 0.17 -11.04 -7.25
N ARG A 166 1.19 -11.91 -7.22
CA ARG A 166 2.40 -11.70 -6.40
C ARG A 166 3.20 -10.48 -6.88
N PHE A 167 3.31 -10.28 -8.19
CA PHE A 167 3.93 -9.09 -8.77
C PHE A 167 3.18 -7.81 -8.37
N ARG A 168 1.86 -7.78 -8.57
CA ARG A 168 1.01 -6.65 -8.16
C ARG A 168 1.05 -6.39 -6.65
N ALA A 169 1.15 -7.44 -5.84
CA ALA A 169 1.26 -7.33 -4.39
C ALA A 169 2.53 -6.59 -3.93
N VAL A 170 3.60 -6.53 -4.72
CA VAL A 170 4.82 -5.79 -4.34
C VAL A 170 4.98 -4.53 -5.19
N ILE A 171 5.09 -4.69 -6.50
CA ILE A 171 5.40 -3.59 -7.42
C ILE A 171 4.19 -2.68 -7.62
N GLY A 172 3.00 -3.28 -7.79
CA GLY A 172 1.75 -2.53 -7.87
C GLY A 172 1.44 -1.80 -6.56
N ALA A 173 1.71 -2.44 -5.41
CA ALA A 173 1.54 -1.83 -4.10
C ALA A 173 2.48 -0.63 -3.90
N LEU A 174 3.73 -0.70 -4.38
CA LEU A 174 4.63 0.46 -4.34
C LEU A 174 4.12 1.58 -5.24
N GLY A 175 3.73 1.30 -6.49
CA GLY A 175 3.18 2.33 -7.38
C GLY A 175 1.89 2.99 -6.87
N ALA A 176 1.13 2.29 -6.02
CA ALA A 176 -0.06 2.80 -5.35
C ALA A 176 0.23 3.48 -3.98
N HIS A 177 1.50 3.60 -3.58
CA HIS A 177 1.92 4.28 -2.34
C HIS A 177 2.42 5.69 -2.69
N PRO A 178 1.62 6.77 -2.58
CA PRO A 178 1.95 8.04 -3.21
C PRO A 178 3.25 8.65 -2.69
N ALA A 179 3.43 8.76 -1.38
CA ALA A 179 4.65 9.32 -0.81
C ALA A 179 5.89 8.42 -1.02
N GLY A 180 5.72 7.09 -0.96
CA GLY A 180 6.82 6.14 -1.15
C GLY A 180 7.26 6.00 -2.61
N PHE A 181 6.31 6.00 -3.54
CA PHE A 181 6.57 5.94 -4.99
C PHE A 181 7.17 7.26 -5.48
N HIS A 182 6.58 8.38 -5.07
CA HIS A 182 7.05 9.70 -5.43
C HIS A 182 8.09 10.25 -4.44
N ARG A 183 9.06 9.41 -4.02
CA ARG A 183 10.18 9.87 -3.21
C ARG A 183 11.10 10.80 -4.02
N LYS A 184 11.62 11.85 -3.39
CA LYS A 184 12.42 12.93 -4.02
C LYS A 184 13.65 12.46 -4.80
N ASP A 185 14.19 11.29 -4.46
CA ASP A 185 15.38 10.72 -5.11
C ASP A 185 15.07 9.84 -6.33
N GLY A 186 13.79 9.66 -6.67
CA GLY A 186 13.31 8.85 -7.79
C GLY A 186 13.53 7.34 -7.63
N ALA A 187 13.84 6.84 -6.42
CA ALA A 187 14.12 5.42 -6.23
C ALA A 187 12.91 4.52 -6.51
N GLY A 188 11.71 4.97 -6.15
CA GLY A 188 10.46 4.28 -6.48
C GLY A 188 10.26 4.14 -7.98
N TYR A 189 10.52 5.22 -8.74
CA TYR A 189 10.42 5.23 -10.20
C TYR A 189 11.39 4.25 -10.84
N ARG A 190 12.68 4.29 -10.44
CA ARG A 190 13.72 3.37 -10.94
C ARG A 190 13.34 1.91 -10.69
N LEU A 191 12.93 1.58 -9.46
CA LEU A 191 12.57 0.21 -9.10
C LEU A 191 11.39 -0.30 -9.93
N VAL A 192 10.32 0.48 -10.05
CA VAL A 192 9.15 0.09 -10.85
C VAL A 192 9.53 -0.04 -12.33
N ALA A 193 10.30 0.89 -12.88
CA ALA A 193 10.73 0.85 -14.27
C ALA A 193 11.60 -0.38 -14.60
N ASP A 194 12.53 -0.76 -13.70
CA ASP A 194 13.33 -1.99 -13.86
C ASP A 194 12.44 -3.25 -13.93
N TRP A 195 11.41 -3.30 -13.08
CA TRP A 195 10.45 -4.40 -13.09
C TRP A 195 9.51 -4.38 -14.30
N LEU A 196 9.13 -3.20 -14.79
CA LEU A 196 8.35 -3.07 -16.02
C LEU A 196 9.14 -3.53 -17.24
N ILE A 197 10.42 -3.15 -17.35
CA ILE A 197 11.31 -3.61 -18.44
C ILE A 197 11.40 -5.14 -18.42
N ARG A 198 11.62 -5.73 -17.24
CA ARG A 198 11.69 -7.19 -17.09
C ARG A 198 10.36 -7.87 -17.40
N LEU A 199 9.25 -7.33 -16.90
CA LEU A 199 7.93 -7.91 -17.11
C LEU A 199 7.51 -7.82 -18.57
N ASP A 200 7.85 -6.73 -19.26
CA ASP A 200 7.50 -6.52 -20.65
C ASP A 200 8.04 -7.62 -21.57
N GLY A 201 9.30 -8.01 -21.39
CA GLY A 201 9.90 -9.11 -22.16
C GLY A 201 9.22 -10.48 -21.94
N ALA A 202 8.43 -10.64 -20.87
CA ALA A 202 7.73 -11.88 -20.56
C ALA A 202 6.20 -11.81 -20.76
N ASN A 203 5.60 -10.65 -20.53
CA ASN A 203 4.16 -10.40 -20.59
C ASN A 203 3.89 -8.90 -20.87
N PRO A 204 3.96 -8.48 -22.14
CA PRO A 204 3.75 -7.09 -22.57
C PRO A 204 2.46 -6.46 -22.04
N GLN A 205 1.33 -7.17 -22.14
CA GLN A 205 0.03 -6.68 -21.71
C GLN A 205 -0.03 -6.42 -20.20
N ALA A 206 0.59 -7.29 -19.40
CA ALA A 206 0.67 -7.10 -17.96
C ALA A 206 1.58 -5.92 -17.62
N ALA A 207 2.72 -5.78 -18.30
CA ALA A 207 3.63 -4.66 -18.12
C ALA A 207 2.96 -3.33 -18.47
N ALA A 208 2.31 -3.24 -19.62
CA ALA A 208 1.56 -2.04 -20.03
C ALA A 208 0.47 -1.68 -18.99
N ARG A 209 -0.29 -2.66 -18.48
CA ARG A 209 -1.27 -2.41 -17.41
C ARG A 209 -0.64 -1.90 -16.12
N VAL A 210 0.53 -2.40 -15.71
CA VAL A 210 1.16 -1.92 -14.47
C VAL A 210 1.84 -0.57 -14.68
N SER A 211 2.28 -0.25 -15.89
CA SER A 211 2.90 1.05 -16.19
C SER A 211 1.97 2.24 -15.94
N THR A 212 0.65 2.01 -15.84
CA THR A 212 -0.34 3.05 -15.53
C THR A 212 -0.13 3.72 -14.17
N VAL A 213 0.69 3.16 -13.28
CA VAL A 213 1.13 3.82 -12.05
C VAL A 213 1.84 5.16 -12.32
N PHE A 214 2.36 5.37 -13.54
CA PHE A 214 2.95 6.64 -13.96
C PHE A 214 1.95 7.62 -14.59
N GLU A 215 0.68 7.28 -14.83
CA GLU A 215 -0.28 8.13 -15.56
C GLU A 215 -0.51 9.50 -14.91
N THR A 216 -0.35 9.59 -13.59
CA THR A 216 -0.62 10.82 -12.84
C THR A 216 0.60 11.74 -12.73
N TRP A 217 1.70 11.42 -13.43
CA TRP A 217 2.99 12.11 -13.30
C TRP A 217 2.93 13.63 -13.54
N SER A 218 2.06 14.08 -14.44
CA SER A 218 1.85 15.50 -14.76
C SER A 218 1.27 16.33 -13.61
N ARG A 219 0.75 15.68 -12.56
CA ARG A 219 0.22 16.38 -11.37
C ARG A 219 1.33 16.98 -10.52
N TYR A 220 2.51 16.34 -10.47
CA TYR A 220 3.55 16.61 -9.48
C TYR A 220 4.52 17.72 -9.89
N ASP A 221 5.43 18.07 -8.99
CA ASP A 221 6.46 19.08 -9.22
C ASP A 221 7.39 18.74 -10.40
N THR A 222 8.08 19.76 -10.91
CA THR A 222 8.94 19.65 -12.10
C THR A 222 10.10 18.68 -11.91
N ASP A 223 10.61 18.52 -10.69
CA ASP A 223 11.72 17.60 -10.41
C ASP A 223 11.23 16.16 -10.51
N ARG A 224 10.06 15.85 -9.94
CA ARG A 224 9.42 14.52 -10.10
C ARG A 224 9.05 14.24 -11.54
N GLN A 225 8.53 15.23 -12.25
CA GLN A 225 8.21 15.08 -13.66
C GLN A 225 9.46 14.73 -14.49
N ALA A 226 10.58 15.40 -14.24
CA ALA A 226 11.84 15.10 -14.91
C ALA A 226 12.33 13.67 -14.62
N LEU A 227 12.27 13.24 -13.35
CA LEU A 227 12.65 11.88 -12.96
C LEU A 227 11.75 10.81 -13.59
N ILE A 228 10.43 11.01 -13.58
CA ILE A 228 9.48 10.07 -14.19
C ILE A 228 9.66 10.02 -15.70
N ARG A 229 9.81 11.18 -16.36
CA ARG A 229 10.07 11.27 -17.80
C ARG A 229 11.31 10.48 -18.18
N ALA A 230 12.41 10.64 -17.43
CA ALA A 230 13.64 9.89 -17.69
C ALA A 230 13.43 8.38 -17.62
N GLU A 231 12.65 7.89 -16.65
CA GLU A 231 12.34 6.46 -16.54
C GLU A 231 11.38 5.97 -17.65
N LEU A 232 10.40 6.77 -18.04
CA LEU A 232 9.51 6.46 -19.17
C LEU A 232 10.29 6.40 -20.50
N GLU A 233 11.16 7.37 -20.75
CA GLU A 233 12.04 7.37 -21.92
C GLU A 233 13.00 6.18 -21.88
N ARG A 234 13.58 5.84 -20.71
CA ARG A 234 14.40 4.65 -20.54
C ARG A 234 13.65 3.34 -20.84
N ILE A 235 12.38 3.26 -20.45
CA ILE A 235 11.52 2.13 -20.80
C ILE A 235 11.35 2.10 -22.32
N ARG A 236 10.89 3.19 -22.94
CA ARG A 236 10.55 3.24 -24.37
C ARG A 236 11.75 2.98 -25.28
N ASP A 237 12.89 3.60 -24.99
CA ASP A 237 14.02 3.69 -25.90
C ASP A 237 14.91 2.43 -25.90
N ARG A 238 14.52 1.38 -25.16
CA ARG A 238 15.22 0.08 -25.19
C ARG A 238 14.94 -0.66 -26.52
N PRO A 239 15.91 -1.40 -27.08
CA PRO A 239 15.72 -2.12 -28.35
C PRO A 239 14.58 -3.16 -28.35
N GLU A 240 14.33 -3.78 -27.20
CA GLU A 240 13.36 -4.86 -27.00
C GLU A 240 12.02 -4.34 -26.45
N CYS A 241 11.67 -3.07 -26.66
CA CYS A 241 10.42 -2.51 -26.15
C CYS A 241 9.23 -3.14 -26.90
N SER A 242 8.29 -3.75 -26.18
CA SER A 242 7.07 -4.25 -26.81
C SER A 242 6.21 -3.10 -27.34
N ARG A 243 5.37 -3.43 -28.33
CA ARG A 243 4.39 -2.48 -28.88
C ARG A 243 3.39 -2.01 -27.83
N ASP A 244 2.92 -2.90 -26.94
CA ASP A 244 2.00 -2.54 -25.85
C ASP A 244 2.61 -1.50 -24.91
N MET A 245 3.90 -1.65 -24.59
CA MET A 245 4.63 -0.71 -23.73
C MET A 245 4.93 0.61 -24.46
N ASP A 246 5.39 0.56 -25.71
CA ASP A 246 5.65 1.75 -26.52
C ASP A 246 4.40 2.62 -26.69
N GLU A 247 3.25 2.01 -26.99
CA GLU A 247 1.97 2.73 -27.10
C GLU A 247 1.60 3.41 -25.78
N MET A 248 1.73 2.67 -24.67
CA MET A 248 1.36 3.18 -23.35
C MET A 248 2.26 4.33 -22.89
N VAL A 249 3.58 4.18 -23.04
CA VAL A 249 4.54 5.24 -22.71
C VAL A 249 4.38 6.44 -23.65
N GLY A 250 4.16 6.20 -24.95
CA GLY A 250 3.89 7.26 -25.92
C GLY A 250 2.66 8.10 -25.54
N ARG A 251 1.61 7.46 -25.03
CA ARG A 251 0.41 8.14 -24.51
C ARG A 251 0.67 8.95 -23.24
N MET A 252 1.58 8.52 -22.36
CA MET A 252 1.91 9.25 -21.13
C MET A 252 2.82 10.46 -21.40
N LEU A 253 3.72 10.36 -22.38
CA LEU A 253 4.70 11.40 -22.72
C LEU A 253 4.16 12.46 -23.70
N GLY A 254 3.12 12.13 -24.47
CA GLY A 254 2.44 13.01 -25.42
C GLY A 254 1.27 13.76 -24.77
#